data_AF-A0A661WGF5-F1
#
_entry.id   AF-A0A661WGF5-F1
#
_cell.length_a   1.000
_cell.length_b   1.000
_cell.length_c   1.000
_cell.angle_alpha   90.00
_cell.angle_beta   90.00
_cell.angle_gamma   90.00
#
_symmetry.space_group_name_H-M   'P 1'
#
loop_
_entity.id
_entity.type
_entity.pdbx_description
1 polymer ?
#
loop_
_entity_poly.entity_id
_entity_poly.type
_entity_poly.pdbx_seq_one_letter_code
_entity_poly.pdbx_strand_id
1 'polypeptide(L)'
;MYKILLFSFLLVMGVSLHAQDELETHKELRSLLDGIENSINTQKYSELSQYFHKDLRVTTINQEVISSSNEIDEYFNRWFGEEGYLANLKIKLDADALTEFYSNNSYGIVRGFGKESYILSDGRTFDMKTRWTATVTRDDADRWVIISLHIGTNFLDNPILKVAEDSMLYTGIGGGVAGLIIGLFIGFLWFRRASARKET
;
A
#
# COMPACT_ATOMS: atom_id res chain seq x y z
N MET A 1 29.52 49.75 -18.79
CA MET A 1 30.13 48.65 -18.01
C MET A 1 29.36 48.34 -16.73
N TYR A 2 29.18 49.27 -15.79
CA TYR A 2 28.46 49.02 -14.52
C TYR A 2 27.02 48.51 -14.69
N LYS A 3 26.26 49.00 -15.69
CA LYS A 3 24.88 48.53 -15.95
C LYS A 3 24.80 47.08 -16.44
N ILE A 4 25.80 46.59 -17.16
CA ILE A 4 25.86 45.19 -17.65
C ILE A 4 26.25 44.26 -16.49
N LEU A 5 27.20 44.68 -15.65
CA LEU A 5 27.53 43.97 -14.40
C LEU A 5 26.35 43.89 -13.43
N LEU A 6 25.56 44.95 -13.29
CA LEU A 6 24.37 44.96 -12.44
C LEU A 6 23.27 44.00 -12.95
N PHE A 7 23.07 43.93 -14.27
CA PHE A 7 22.07 43.05 -14.88
C PHE A 7 22.45 41.57 -14.80
N SER A 8 23.74 41.26 -14.98
CA SER A 8 24.25 39.89 -14.78
C SER A 8 24.14 39.43 -13.32
N PHE A 9 24.32 40.33 -12.35
CA PHE A 9 24.18 40.02 -10.93
C PHE A 9 22.72 39.73 -10.53
N LEU A 10 21.76 40.51 -11.05
CA LEU A 10 20.32 40.29 -10.84
C LEU A 10 19.84 38.95 -11.41
N LEU A 11 20.37 38.54 -12.57
CA LEU A 11 20.00 37.28 -13.21
C LEU A 11 20.53 36.06 -12.43
N VAL A 12 21.75 36.14 -11.88
CA VAL A 12 22.33 35.07 -11.04
C VAL A 12 21.58 34.94 -9.71
N MET A 13 21.23 36.05 -9.06
CA MET A 13 20.44 36.01 -7.82
C MET A 13 19.04 35.42 -8.02
N GLY A 14 18.36 35.74 -9.13
CA GLY A 14 17.03 35.22 -9.43
C GLY A 14 17.00 33.69 -9.61
N VAL A 15 18.01 33.11 -10.26
CA VAL A 15 18.11 31.66 -10.45
C VAL A 15 18.36 30.92 -9.14
N SER A 16 19.21 31.46 -8.26
CA SER A 16 19.47 30.86 -6.95
C SER A 16 18.26 30.86 -6.03
N LEU A 17 17.43 31.90 -6.08
CA LEU A 17 16.19 31.99 -5.29
C LEU A 17 15.16 30.95 -5.74
N HIS A 18 14.96 30.79 -7.05
CA HIS A 18 14.01 29.82 -7.59
C HIS A 18 14.40 28.36 -7.30
N ALA A 19 15.68 28.02 -7.48
CA ALA A 19 16.17 26.68 -7.15
C ALA A 19 16.08 26.36 -5.65
N GLN A 20 16.25 27.36 -4.78
CA GLN A 20 16.08 27.19 -3.33
C GLN A 20 14.60 26.96 -2.98
N ASP A 21 13.69 27.74 -3.56
CA ASP A 21 12.24 27.60 -3.35
C ASP A 21 11.70 26.23 -3.78
N GLU A 22 12.16 25.74 -4.95
CA GLU A 22 11.82 24.41 -5.45
C GLU A 22 12.35 23.30 -4.52
N LEU A 23 13.59 23.43 -4.03
CA LEU A 23 14.17 22.48 -3.08
C LEU A 23 13.38 22.44 -1.75
N GLU A 24 13.02 23.61 -1.20
CA GLU A 24 12.23 23.67 0.03
C GLU A 24 10.83 23.06 -0.18
N THR A 25 10.19 23.32 -1.32
CA THR A 25 8.91 22.70 -1.68
C THR A 25 9.00 21.17 -1.70
N HIS A 26 10.06 20.61 -2.31
CA HIS A 26 10.25 19.16 -2.32
C HIS A 26 10.52 18.59 -0.93
N LYS A 27 11.23 19.30 -0.05
CA LYS A 27 11.41 18.89 1.35
C LYS A 27 10.09 18.87 2.10
N GLU A 28 9.26 19.90 1.94
CA GLU A 28 7.93 19.97 2.55
C GLU A 28 7.07 18.75 2.15
N LEU A 29 7.06 18.41 0.85
CA LEU A 29 6.35 17.23 0.35
C LEU A 29 6.92 15.91 0.87
N ARG A 30 8.22 15.84 1.17
CA ARG A 30 8.81 14.67 1.84
C ARG A 30 8.40 14.61 3.30
N SER A 31 8.36 15.75 4.01
CA SER A 31 7.84 15.80 5.37
C SER A 31 6.37 15.42 5.46
N LEU A 32 5.55 15.73 4.45
CA LEU A 32 4.17 15.23 4.34
C LEU A 32 4.14 13.70 4.30
N LEU A 33 4.98 13.08 3.47
CA LEU A 33 5.08 11.62 3.37
C LEU A 33 5.55 10.99 4.69
N ASP A 34 6.56 11.57 5.33
CA ASP A 34 7.09 11.13 6.63
C ASP A 34 6.02 11.25 7.73
N GLY A 35 5.21 12.30 7.70
CA GLY A 35 4.09 12.51 8.62
C GLY A 35 3.04 11.39 8.51
N ILE A 36 2.64 11.04 7.28
CA ILE A 36 1.74 9.91 7.01
C ILE A 36 2.34 8.59 7.50
N GLU A 37 3.60 8.32 7.15
CA GLU A 37 4.33 7.12 7.58
C GLU A 37 4.34 7.02 9.11
N ASN A 38 4.66 8.11 9.80
CA ASN A 38 4.70 8.15 11.25
C ASN A 38 3.30 7.94 11.87
N SER A 39 2.25 8.61 11.36
CA SER A 39 0.89 8.44 11.88
C SER A 39 0.41 6.99 11.74
N ILE A 40 0.67 6.32 10.61
CA ILE A 40 0.33 4.90 10.43
C ILE A 40 1.17 4.02 11.35
N ASN A 41 2.49 4.18 11.36
CA ASN A 41 3.39 3.35 12.15
C ASN A 41 3.17 3.47 13.66
N THR A 42 2.66 4.61 14.13
CA THR A 42 2.33 4.87 15.54
C THR A 42 0.85 4.68 15.86
N GLN A 43 0.06 4.16 14.91
CA GLN A 43 -1.37 3.86 15.05
C GLN A 43 -2.24 5.09 15.37
N LYS A 44 -1.76 6.28 14.98
CA LYS A 44 -2.46 7.55 15.15
C LYS A 44 -3.28 7.87 13.90
N TYR A 45 -4.19 6.98 13.54
CA TYR A 45 -4.92 7.07 12.27
C TYR A 45 -5.79 8.32 12.16
N SER A 46 -6.36 8.80 13.27
CA SER A 46 -7.14 10.05 13.30
C SER A 46 -6.33 11.29 12.93
N GLU A 47 -5.01 11.24 13.07
CA GLU A 47 -4.13 12.33 12.64
C GLU A 47 -3.94 12.35 11.11
N LEU A 48 -4.32 11.31 10.37
CA LEU A 48 -4.08 11.25 8.92
C LEU A 48 -4.87 12.29 8.14
N SER A 49 -6.07 12.62 8.61
CA SER A 49 -6.97 13.58 7.96
C SER A 49 -6.31 14.92 7.64
N GLN A 50 -5.33 15.35 8.45
CA GLN A 50 -4.61 16.61 8.25
C GLN A 50 -3.76 16.67 6.99
N TYR A 51 -3.35 15.52 6.43
CA TYR A 51 -2.51 15.43 5.24
C TYR A 51 -3.32 15.38 3.94
N PHE A 52 -4.65 15.34 4.04
CA PHE A 52 -5.54 15.22 2.89
C PHE A 52 -6.41 16.47 2.73
N HIS A 53 -6.73 16.79 1.49
CA HIS A 53 -7.69 17.82 1.14
C HIS A 53 -9.11 17.41 1.57
N LYS A 54 -9.97 18.37 1.94
CA LYS A 54 -11.37 18.09 2.32
C LYS A 54 -12.18 17.33 1.24
N ASP A 55 -11.85 17.58 -0.03
CA ASP A 55 -12.46 16.95 -1.21
C ASP A 55 -11.61 15.79 -1.78
N LEU A 56 -10.86 15.08 -0.92
CA LEU A 56 -9.98 13.99 -1.31
C LEU A 56 -10.67 12.88 -2.11
N ARG A 57 -9.91 12.16 -2.93
CA ARG A 57 -10.31 10.89 -3.56
C ARG A 57 -9.20 9.87 -3.39
N VAL A 58 -9.38 8.94 -2.46
CA VAL A 58 -8.38 7.91 -2.17
C VAL A 58 -8.93 6.55 -2.55
N THR A 59 -8.24 5.84 -3.43
CA THR A 59 -8.48 4.41 -3.70
C THR A 59 -7.45 3.61 -2.91
N THR A 60 -7.93 2.81 -1.99
CA THR A 60 -7.11 2.01 -1.07
C THR A 60 -6.68 0.68 -1.70
N ILE A 61 -5.80 -0.05 -1.02
CA ILE A 61 -5.28 -1.34 -1.50
C ILE A 61 -6.37 -2.37 -1.78
N ASN A 62 -7.47 -2.34 -1.00
CA ASN A 62 -8.63 -3.21 -1.16
C ASN A 62 -9.71 -2.63 -2.11
N GLN A 63 -9.37 -1.59 -2.88
CA GLN A 63 -10.23 -0.95 -3.88
C GLN A 63 -11.45 -0.22 -3.30
N GLU A 64 -11.46 0.10 -2.00
CA GLU A 64 -12.43 1.03 -1.45
C GLU A 64 -12.07 2.46 -1.82
N VAL A 65 -13.09 3.31 -1.91
CA VAL A 65 -12.93 4.74 -2.19
C VAL A 65 -13.28 5.52 -0.93
N ILE A 66 -12.33 6.32 -0.46
CA ILE A 66 -12.51 7.31 0.59
C ILE A 66 -12.66 8.68 -0.08
N SER A 67 -13.72 9.40 0.26
CA SER A 67 -14.08 10.68 -0.36
C SER A 67 -14.15 11.86 0.60
N SER A 68 -13.94 11.63 1.90
CA SER A 68 -13.97 12.65 2.94
C SER A 68 -13.02 12.31 4.10
N SER A 69 -12.67 13.32 4.92
CA SER A 69 -11.79 13.12 6.09
C SER A 69 -12.39 12.16 7.12
N ASN A 70 -13.72 12.16 7.33
CA ASN A 70 -14.37 11.26 8.28
C ASN A 70 -14.27 9.79 7.83
N GLU A 71 -14.35 9.54 6.53
CA GLU A 71 -14.22 8.19 5.99
C GLU A 71 -12.82 7.59 6.18
N ILE A 72 -11.78 8.42 6.38
CA ILE A 72 -10.43 7.94 6.73
C ILE A 72 -10.49 7.22 8.07
N ASP A 73 -11.07 7.86 9.08
CA ASP A 73 -11.16 7.31 10.43
C ASP A 73 -12.02 6.04 10.45
N GLU A 74 -13.16 6.07 9.75
CA GLU A 74 -14.03 4.90 9.59
C GLU A 74 -13.31 3.73 8.91
N TYR A 75 -12.52 4.01 7.87
CA TYR A 75 -11.73 2.99 7.17
C TYR A 75 -10.71 2.34 8.11
N PHE A 76 -9.90 3.12 8.82
CA PHE A 76 -8.90 2.57 9.73
C PHE A 76 -9.52 1.88 10.94
N ASN A 77 -10.61 2.41 11.50
CA ASN A 77 -11.31 1.78 12.62
C ASN A 77 -11.89 0.42 12.24
N ARG A 78 -12.37 0.24 11.01
CA ARG A 78 -12.89 -1.06 10.54
C ARG A 78 -11.82 -2.15 10.50
N TRP A 79 -10.59 -1.80 10.14
CA TRP A 79 -9.50 -2.76 9.98
C TRP A 79 -8.66 -2.95 11.25
N PHE A 80 -8.44 -1.88 12.02
CA PHE A 80 -7.52 -1.82 13.17
C PHE A 80 -8.20 -1.47 14.51
N GLY A 81 -9.51 -1.26 14.52
CA GLY A 81 -10.28 -1.04 15.75
C GLY A 81 -10.41 -2.32 16.58
N GLU A 82 -11.20 -2.26 17.67
CA GLU A 82 -11.34 -3.35 18.64
C GLU A 82 -11.78 -4.69 18.01
N GLU A 83 -12.68 -4.63 17.02
CA GLU A 83 -13.18 -5.81 16.28
C GLU A 83 -12.42 -6.03 14.95
N GLY A 84 -11.36 -5.27 14.70
CA GLY A 84 -10.58 -5.29 13.47
C GLY A 84 -9.78 -6.58 13.27
N TYR A 85 -9.61 -6.97 12.00
CA TYR A 85 -8.81 -8.14 11.63
C TYR A 85 -7.29 -7.92 11.77
N LEU A 86 -6.84 -6.66 11.75
CA LEU A 86 -5.43 -6.29 11.81
C LEU A 86 -5.10 -5.70 13.18
N ALA A 87 -4.01 -6.19 13.78
CA ALA A 87 -3.46 -5.61 15.00
C ALA A 87 -2.69 -4.31 14.72
N ASN A 88 -1.86 -4.30 13.69
CA ASN A 88 -1.03 -3.15 13.32
C ASN A 88 -0.57 -3.24 11.86
N LEU A 89 -0.13 -2.11 11.32
CA LEU A 89 0.48 -1.97 10.02
C LEU A 89 1.78 -1.19 10.17
N LYS A 90 2.88 -1.75 9.67
CA LYS A 90 4.14 -1.03 9.53
C LYS A 90 4.40 -0.71 8.09
N ILE A 91 4.62 0.55 7.75
CA ILE A 91 4.90 0.99 6.40
C ILE A 91 6.22 1.74 6.32
N LYS A 92 6.89 1.58 5.18
CA LYS A 92 7.90 2.49 4.67
C LYS A 92 7.48 2.96 3.30
N LEU A 93 7.35 4.27 3.11
CA LEU A 93 7.02 4.87 1.83
C LEU A 93 8.24 5.57 1.24
N ASP A 94 8.47 5.33 -0.04
CA ASP A 94 9.56 5.95 -0.79
C ASP A 94 9.00 6.50 -2.12
N ALA A 95 9.18 7.79 -2.33
CA ALA A 95 8.91 8.40 -3.63
C ALA A 95 10.09 8.11 -4.56
N ASP A 96 9.81 7.57 -5.75
CA ASP A 96 10.87 7.18 -6.70
C ASP A 96 11.31 8.32 -7.62
N ALA A 97 10.62 9.46 -7.57
CA ALA A 97 10.97 10.69 -8.26
C ALA A 97 10.57 11.93 -7.44
N LEU A 98 11.10 13.09 -7.84
CA LEU A 98 10.59 14.39 -7.39
C LEU A 98 9.16 14.59 -7.89
N THR A 99 8.39 15.41 -7.17
CA THR A 99 7.04 15.78 -7.56
C THR A 99 7.07 16.59 -8.86
N GLU A 100 6.31 16.15 -9.85
CA GLU A 100 6.16 16.87 -11.10
C GLU A 100 5.05 17.93 -10.93
N PHE A 101 5.39 19.22 -11.02
CA PHE A 101 4.44 20.31 -10.83
C PHE A 101 3.79 20.77 -12.15
N TYR A 102 2.52 21.15 -12.05
CA TYR A 102 1.70 21.57 -13.17
C TYR A 102 0.96 22.88 -12.82
N SER A 103 0.47 23.58 -13.84
CA SER A 103 -0.36 24.79 -13.70
C SER A 103 0.26 25.84 -12.75
N ASN A 104 1.48 26.29 -13.05
CA ASN A 104 2.22 27.25 -12.22
C ASN A 104 2.35 26.80 -10.75
N ASN A 105 2.67 25.51 -10.55
CA ASN A 105 2.84 24.88 -9.24
C ASN A 105 1.57 24.86 -8.38
N SER A 106 0.38 24.91 -8.97
CA SER A 106 -0.88 24.79 -8.22
C SER A 106 -1.20 23.33 -7.86
N TYR A 107 -0.74 22.36 -8.65
CA TYR A 107 -0.87 20.93 -8.38
C TYR A 107 0.43 20.20 -8.69
N GLY A 108 0.68 19.11 -7.98
CA GLY A 108 1.83 18.23 -8.21
C GLY A 108 1.41 16.77 -8.30
N ILE A 109 2.11 15.98 -9.12
CA ILE A 109 1.93 14.54 -9.21
C ILE A 109 3.21 13.86 -8.76
N VAL A 110 3.08 12.87 -7.88
CA VAL A 110 4.20 12.09 -7.38
C VAL A 110 3.81 10.62 -7.27
N ARG A 111 4.77 9.74 -7.50
CA ARG A 111 4.59 8.29 -7.41
C ARG A 111 5.72 7.67 -6.62
N GLY A 112 5.50 6.43 -6.19
CA GLY A 112 6.49 5.71 -5.41
C GLY A 112 6.10 4.28 -5.12
N PHE A 113 6.78 3.72 -4.13
CA PHE A 113 6.54 2.38 -3.60
C PHE A 113 6.36 2.41 -2.09
N GLY A 114 5.71 1.37 -1.59
CA GLY A 114 5.64 1.07 -0.17
C GLY A 114 6.17 -0.33 0.11
N LYS A 115 6.79 -0.48 1.28
CA LYS A 115 7.01 -1.78 1.92
C LYS A 115 6.13 -1.81 3.16
N GLU A 116 5.19 -2.73 3.19
CA GLU A 116 4.12 -2.76 4.19
C GLU A 116 4.11 -4.11 4.88
N SER A 117 4.06 -4.12 6.20
CA SER A 117 4.01 -5.32 7.02
C SER A 117 2.68 -5.31 7.77
N TYR A 118 1.75 -6.15 7.31
CA TYR A 118 0.42 -6.31 7.87
C TYR A 118 0.47 -7.34 8.98
N ILE A 119 0.18 -6.91 10.21
CA ILE A 119 0.19 -7.77 11.40
C ILE A 119 -1.25 -8.06 11.76
N LEU A 120 -1.65 -9.33 11.66
CA LEU A 120 -2.97 -9.80 12.04
C LEU A 120 -3.15 -9.84 13.55
N SER A 121 -4.40 -9.82 14.00
CA SER A 121 -4.77 -9.97 15.41
C SER A 121 -4.32 -11.32 16.04
N ASP A 122 -4.05 -12.34 15.21
CA ASP A 122 -3.49 -13.63 15.65
C ASP A 122 -1.95 -13.69 15.66
N GLY A 123 -1.27 -12.59 15.34
CA GLY A 123 0.18 -12.46 15.33
C GLY A 123 0.88 -12.86 14.02
N ARG A 124 0.16 -13.41 13.03
CA ARG A 124 0.74 -13.63 11.69
C ARG A 124 1.07 -12.30 11.03
N THR A 125 2.11 -12.31 10.21
CA THR A 125 2.59 -11.12 9.51
C THR A 125 2.67 -11.39 8.01
N PHE A 126 2.23 -10.42 7.20
CA PHE A 126 2.32 -10.46 5.75
C PHE A 126 3.03 -9.21 5.23
N ASP A 127 4.18 -9.42 4.59
CA ASP A 127 4.93 -8.36 3.95
C ASP A 127 4.47 -8.18 2.50
N MET A 128 4.00 -6.98 2.18
CA MET A 128 3.47 -6.60 0.88
C MET A 128 4.27 -5.45 0.29
N LYS A 129 4.49 -5.51 -1.02
CA LYS A 129 4.98 -4.35 -1.77
C LYS A 129 3.79 -3.63 -2.37
N THR A 130 3.77 -2.31 -2.23
CA THR A 130 2.74 -1.48 -2.81
C THR A 130 3.32 -0.49 -3.80
N ARG A 131 2.46 -0.04 -4.72
CA ARG A 131 2.68 1.08 -5.61
C ARG A 131 1.60 2.10 -5.39
N TRP A 132 2.03 3.35 -5.37
CA TRP A 132 1.14 4.46 -5.13
C TRP A 132 1.41 5.61 -6.09
N THR A 133 0.37 6.39 -6.35
CA THR A 133 0.43 7.66 -7.07
C THR A 133 -0.47 8.63 -6.35
N ALA A 134 0.06 9.81 -6.05
CA ALA A 134 -0.62 10.88 -5.35
C ALA A 134 -0.64 12.15 -6.20
N THR A 135 -1.75 12.87 -6.13
CA THR A 135 -1.85 14.26 -6.57
C THR A 135 -1.92 15.14 -5.33
N VAL A 136 -1.08 16.15 -5.29
CA VAL A 136 -1.01 17.14 -4.21
C VAL A 136 -1.46 18.51 -4.70
N THR A 137 -2.05 19.29 -3.80
CA THR A 137 -2.52 20.66 -4.01
C THR A 137 -2.24 21.47 -2.76
N ARG A 138 -2.39 22.79 -2.83
CA ARG A 138 -2.48 23.62 -1.62
C ARG A 138 -3.90 23.63 -1.06
N ASP A 139 -4.02 23.60 0.27
CA ASP A 139 -5.28 23.80 1.00
C ASP A 139 -5.59 25.29 1.24
N ASP A 140 -6.71 25.56 1.93
CA ASP A 140 -7.13 26.93 2.29
C ASP A 140 -6.13 27.65 3.23
N ALA A 141 -5.19 26.92 3.85
CA ALA A 141 -4.13 27.43 4.72
C ALA A 141 -2.76 27.49 4.01
N ASP A 142 -2.73 27.36 2.69
CA ASP A 142 -1.54 27.39 1.82
C ASP A 142 -0.53 26.25 2.08
N ARG A 143 -0.98 25.14 2.68
CA ARG A 143 -0.14 23.95 2.94
C ARG A 143 -0.33 22.91 1.85
N TRP A 144 0.72 22.17 1.52
CA TRP A 144 0.57 21.01 0.63
C TRP A 144 -0.24 19.91 1.30
N VAL A 145 -1.22 19.38 0.57
CA VAL A 145 -2.10 18.28 0.98
C VAL A 145 -2.37 17.35 -0.20
N ILE A 146 -2.73 16.09 0.08
CA ILE A 146 -3.11 15.10 -0.92
C ILE A 146 -4.59 15.29 -1.28
N ILE A 147 -4.89 15.52 -2.56
CA ILE A 147 -6.28 15.55 -3.07
C ILE A 147 -6.68 14.25 -3.77
N SER A 148 -5.71 13.49 -4.29
CA SER A 148 -5.98 12.17 -4.85
C SER A 148 -4.87 11.21 -4.50
N LEU A 149 -5.20 9.98 -4.17
CA LEU A 149 -4.24 8.90 -3.94
C LEU A 149 -4.81 7.59 -4.48
N HIS A 150 -4.00 6.86 -5.23
CA HIS A 150 -4.26 5.46 -5.50
C HIS A 150 -3.11 4.65 -4.93
N ILE A 151 -3.41 3.65 -4.11
CA ILE A 151 -2.44 2.69 -3.60
C ILE A 151 -2.92 1.27 -3.89
N GLY A 152 -2.02 0.43 -4.39
CA GLY A 152 -2.33 -0.95 -4.73
C GLY A 152 -1.10 -1.84 -4.66
N THR A 153 -1.33 -3.14 -4.80
CA THR A 153 -0.27 -4.16 -4.83
C THR A 153 -0.35 -4.96 -6.12
N ASN A 154 0.76 -5.58 -6.52
CA ASN A 154 0.73 -6.56 -7.61
C ASN A 154 0.21 -7.88 -7.04
N PHE A 155 -0.99 -8.29 -7.45
CA PHE A 155 -1.62 -9.53 -6.99
C PHE A 155 -0.82 -10.80 -7.35
N LEU A 156 0.04 -10.75 -8.38
CA LEU A 156 0.92 -11.86 -8.76
C LEU A 156 2.19 -11.96 -7.91
N ASP A 157 2.59 -10.88 -7.23
CA ASP A 157 3.71 -10.83 -6.27
C ASP A 157 3.16 -10.63 -4.85
N ASN A 158 2.07 -11.35 -4.52
CA ASN A 158 1.38 -11.25 -3.23
C ASN A 158 1.58 -12.55 -2.42
N PRO A 159 2.16 -12.49 -1.20
CA PRO A 159 2.40 -13.68 -0.37
C PRO A 159 1.11 -14.42 -0.01
N ILE A 160 -0.05 -13.75 -0.01
CA ILE A 160 -1.35 -14.39 0.26
C ILE A 160 -1.69 -15.39 -0.83
N LEU A 161 -1.39 -15.10 -2.10
CA LEU A 161 -1.59 -16.04 -3.19
C LEU A 161 -0.73 -17.28 -2.99
N LYS A 162 0.53 -17.10 -2.59
CA LYS A 162 1.44 -18.21 -2.29
C LYS A 162 0.94 -19.08 -1.15
N VAL A 163 0.42 -18.47 -0.08
CA VAL A 163 -0.19 -19.22 1.04
C VAL A 163 -1.44 -19.98 0.59
N ALA A 164 -2.28 -19.39 -0.27
CA ALA A 164 -3.45 -20.06 -0.83
C ALA A 164 -3.05 -21.24 -1.74
N GLU A 165 -2.07 -21.05 -2.63
CA GLU A 165 -1.50 -22.10 -3.49
C GLU A 165 -0.92 -23.25 -2.67
N ASP A 166 -0.09 -22.93 -1.67
CA ASP A 166 0.51 -23.92 -0.77
C ASP A 166 -0.59 -24.69 -0.02
N SER A 167 -1.62 -24.00 0.49
CA SER A 167 -2.76 -24.64 1.15
C SER A 167 -3.52 -25.57 0.20
N MET A 168 -3.82 -25.13 -1.03
CA MET A 168 -4.48 -25.98 -2.03
C MET A 168 -3.62 -27.20 -2.39
N LEU A 169 -2.31 -27.03 -2.53
CA LEU A 169 -1.38 -28.12 -2.82
C LEU A 169 -1.32 -29.13 -1.66
N TYR A 170 -1.18 -28.66 -0.42
CA TYR A 170 -1.19 -29.51 0.77
C TYR A 170 -2.50 -30.29 0.90
N THR A 171 -3.63 -29.63 0.69
CA THR A 171 -4.96 -30.26 0.78
C THR A 171 -5.16 -31.26 -0.37
N GLY A 172 -4.71 -30.94 -1.57
CA GLY A 172 -4.77 -31.81 -2.74
C GLY A 172 -3.90 -33.07 -2.59
N ILE A 173 -2.67 -32.92 -2.10
CA ILE A 173 -1.78 -34.06 -1.79
C ILE A 173 -2.35 -34.90 -0.66
N GLY A 174 -2.82 -34.28 0.44
CA GLY A 174 -3.42 -34.99 1.57
C GLY A 174 -4.67 -35.78 1.17
N GLY A 175 -5.56 -35.16 0.39
CA GLY A 175 -6.74 -35.83 -0.16
C GLY A 175 -6.39 -36.94 -1.15
N GLY A 176 -5.39 -36.72 -2.01
CA GLY A 176 -4.88 -37.73 -2.94
C GLY A 176 -4.33 -38.97 -2.23
N VAL A 177 -3.47 -38.79 -1.23
CA VAL A 177 -2.90 -39.91 -0.44
C VAL A 177 -3.99 -40.66 0.31
N ALA A 178 -4.91 -39.95 0.99
CA ALA A 178 -6.01 -40.59 1.70
C ALA A 178 -6.93 -41.38 0.76
N GLY A 179 -7.28 -40.81 -0.39
CA GLY A 179 -8.09 -41.47 -1.42
C GLY A 179 -7.42 -42.72 -1.99
N LEU A 180 -6.09 -42.68 -2.20
CA LEU A 180 -5.31 -43.80 -2.71
C LEU A 180 -5.24 -44.94 -1.69
N ILE A 181 -5.05 -44.64 -0.40
CA ILE A 181 -5.10 -45.62 0.69
C ILE A 181 -6.47 -46.29 0.76
N ILE A 182 -7.55 -45.51 0.73
CA ILE A 182 -8.92 -46.03 0.76
C ILE A 182 -9.21 -46.90 -0.46
N GLY A 183 -8.83 -46.45 -1.66
CA GLY A 183 -9.00 -47.18 -2.91
C GLY A 183 -8.26 -48.52 -2.92
N LEU A 184 -7.01 -48.54 -2.47
CA LEU A 184 -6.22 -49.77 -2.33
C LEU A 184 -6.84 -50.73 -1.31
N PHE A 185 -7.32 -50.22 -0.18
CA PHE A 185 -7.95 -51.03 0.85
C PHE A 185 -9.26 -51.68 0.36
N ILE A 186 -10.14 -50.91 -0.30
CA ILE A 186 -11.38 -51.43 -0.90
C ILE A 186 -11.05 -52.44 -2.01
N GLY A 187 -10.12 -52.11 -2.91
CA GLY A 187 -9.68 -53.00 -3.98
C GLY A 187 -9.13 -54.33 -3.46
N PHE A 188 -8.32 -54.29 -2.41
CA PHE A 188 -7.78 -55.47 -1.73
C PHE A 188 -8.88 -56.36 -1.13
N LEU A 189 -9.88 -55.77 -0.45
CA LEU A 189 -11.01 -56.52 0.11
C LEU A 189 -11.87 -57.17 -0.99
N TRP A 190 -12.06 -56.50 -2.12
CA TRP A 190 -12.74 -57.06 -3.29
C TRP A 190 -11.96 -58.20 -3.94
N PHE A 191 -10.65 -58.05 -4.10
CA PHE A 191 -9.78 -59.09 -4.66
C PHE A 191 -9.77 -60.35 -3.79
N ARG A 192 -9.74 -60.20 -2.45
CA ARG A 192 -9.85 -61.33 -1.52
C ARG A 192 -11.16 -62.09 -1.64
N ARG A 193 -12.27 -61.38 -1.85
CA ARG A 193 -13.59 -61.99 -2.07
C ARG A 193 -13.70 -62.70 -3.42
N ALA A 194 -13.09 -62.14 -4.47
CA ALA A 194 -13.08 -62.74 -5.80
C ALA A 194 -12.26 -64.04 -5.84
N SER A 195 -11.11 -64.09 -5.16
CA SER A 195 -10.30 -65.31 -5.07
C SER A 195 -10.99 -66.42 -4.26
N ALA A 196 -11.70 -66.09 -3.18
CA ALA A 196 -12.45 -67.08 -2.39
C ALA A 196 -13.65 -67.71 -3.13
N ARG A 197 -14.15 -67.04 -4.18
CA ARG A 197 -15.26 -67.53 -5.01
C ARG A 197 -14.83 -68.45 -6.16
N LYS A 198 -13.52 -68.56 -6.44
CA LYS A 198 -12.98 -69.43 -7.50
C LYS A 198 -12.64 -70.85 -7.03
N GLU A 199 -12.70 -71.13 -5.71
CA GLU A 199 -12.39 -72.44 -5.11
C GLU A 199 -13.65 -73.23 -4.70
N THR A 200 -14.85 -72.74 -5.02
CA THR A 200 -16.15 -73.44 -4.89
C THR A 200 -16.74 -73.75 -6.25
#